data_AF-A0A946G2T6-F1
#
_entry.id   AF-A0A946G2T6-F1
#
_cell.length_a   1.000
_cell.length_b   1.000
_cell.length_c   1.000
_cell.angle_alpha   90.00
_cell.angle_beta   90.00
_cell.angle_gamma   90.00
#
_symmetry.space_group_name_H-M   'P 1'
#
loop_
_entity.id
_entity.type
_entity.pdbx_description
1 polymer ?
#
loop_
_entity_poly.entity_id
_entity_poly.type
_entity_poly.pdbx_seq_one_letter_code
_entity_poly.pdbx_strand_id
1 'polypeptide(L)'
;MNIAIVGAGISGLGCAYRLVQRGHRVEVFEARDRIGGHTATYDTQIGTRRFSVDTGFIVYNDRNYPNLVQLFKELGVATRETSMGFSVCDQISGLEYAGNNLNTLFAQRGNLLSPSFLGMVREILRFNKLAIADLDSGRLPQDQTLGEYLSRHGFSAHFSRSYLLAMTSAIWSADFEDAQDFPVEFFIRFFSNHGLLSLKNRPQWRVVEGGSREYLTPLTQRFADNIRTRMPVGKILRPPGKPVAIHFTNGVVREFDEVVVATHSNDALAMLGDATQKERSVLGALPYRDNEVILHTDTRLLPKVQRAWSSWNYRLKPGSGRATVTYNMNILQGLDAPETFCVTLNDTASINPHRILGRFNYAHPQFTVAGMQAQQRWEDINGYNGTWFCGAYWQNGFHEDGLSSGLRVAESLCAARQMAA
;
A
#
# COMPACT_ATOMS: atom_id res chain seq x y z
N MET A 1 -30.91 1.74 -9.04
CA MET A 1 -30.69 1.15 -7.71
C MET A 1 -30.14 2.22 -6.78
N ASN A 2 -30.54 2.13 -5.51
CA ASN A 2 -30.00 2.87 -4.38
C ASN A 2 -28.92 2.02 -3.70
N ILE A 3 -27.67 2.47 -3.75
CA ILE A 3 -26.50 1.69 -3.36
C ILE A 3 -25.79 2.38 -2.19
N ALA A 4 -25.52 1.63 -1.14
CA ALA A 4 -24.64 2.08 -0.06
C ALA A 4 -23.19 1.67 -0.32
N ILE A 5 -22.25 2.56 -0.01
CA ILE A 5 -20.82 2.26 0.02
C ILE A 5 -20.32 2.49 1.43
N VAL A 6 -19.76 1.45 2.06
CA VAL A 6 -19.21 1.50 3.41
C VAL A 6 -17.70 1.59 3.34
N GLY A 7 -17.15 2.74 3.68
CA GLY A 7 -15.73 3.09 3.58
C GLY A 7 -15.44 4.08 2.46
N ALA A 8 -14.89 5.25 2.81
CA ALA A 8 -14.55 6.32 1.86
C ALA A 8 -13.05 6.35 1.50
N GLY A 9 -12.41 5.18 1.44
CA GLY A 9 -11.09 5.02 0.82
C GLY A 9 -11.15 5.04 -0.71
N ILE A 10 -10.00 4.86 -1.38
CA ILE A 10 -9.93 4.86 -2.85
C ILE A 10 -10.84 3.81 -3.50
N SER A 11 -11.00 2.64 -2.89
CA SER A 11 -11.88 1.57 -3.39
C SER A 11 -13.34 2.02 -3.40
N GLY A 12 -13.82 2.55 -2.27
CA GLY A 12 -15.19 3.02 -2.13
C GLY A 12 -15.48 4.24 -2.99
N LEU A 13 -14.59 5.24 -2.95
CA LEU A 13 -14.77 6.47 -3.75
C LEU A 13 -14.64 6.22 -5.25
N GLY A 14 -13.74 5.35 -5.68
CA GLY A 14 -13.60 4.93 -7.08
C GLY A 14 -14.84 4.18 -7.57
N CYS A 15 -15.38 3.28 -6.74
CA CYS A 15 -16.63 2.59 -7.01
C CYS A 15 -17.81 3.59 -7.11
N ALA A 16 -17.94 4.49 -6.14
CA ALA A 16 -18.96 5.55 -6.11
C ALA A 16 -18.92 6.39 -7.38
N TYR A 17 -17.73 6.85 -7.76
CA TYR A 17 -17.52 7.68 -8.92
C TYR A 17 -18.02 7.01 -10.22
N ARG A 18 -17.68 5.72 -10.43
CA ARG A 18 -18.18 4.98 -11.60
C ARG A 18 -19.68 4.70 -11.53
N LEU A 19 -20.22 4.30 -10.39
CA LEU A 19 -21.65 4.04 -10.24
C LEU A 19 -22.50 5.29 -10.50
N VAL A 20 -22.06 6.44 -10.00
CA VAL A 20 -22.72 7.73 -10.26
C VAL A 20 -22.65 8.10 -11.74
N GLN A 21 -21.50 7.88 -12.42
CA GLN A 21 -21.39 8.06 -13.87
C GLN A 21 -22.36 7.16 -14.66
N ARG A 22 -22.71 5.99 -14.13
CA ARG A 22 -23.69 5.05 -14.70
C ARG A 22 -25.14 5.35 -14.28
N GLY A 23 -25.38 6.46 -13.58
CA GLY A 23 -26.73 6.92 -13.21
C GLY A 23 -27.33 6.22 -11.99
N HIS A 24 -26.51 5.60 -11.14
CA HIS A 24 -26.97 5.03 -9.88
C HIS A 24 -27.02 6.09 -8.76
N ARG A 25 -27.96 5.92 -7.82
CA ARG A 25 -27.98 6.70 -6.59
C ARG A 25 -27.05 6.03 -5.59
N VAL A 26 -26.03 6.76 -5.14
CA VAL A 26 -24.99 6.25 -4.25
C VAL A 26 -24.94 7.10 -2.99
N GLU A 27 -24.85 6.46 -1.84
CA GLU A 27 -24.54 7.09 -0.55
C GLU A 27 -23.29 6.44 0.05
N VAL A 28 -22.31 7.27 0.44
CA VAL A 28 -21.03 6.80 0.98
C VAL A 28 -20.98 7.07 2.47
N PHE A 29 -20.66 6.05 3.26
CA PHE A 29 -20.55 6.15 4.71
C PHE A 29 -19.10 5.95 5.14
N GLU A 30 -18.60 6.86 5.96
CA GLU A 30 -17.24 6.82 6.50
C GLU A 30 -17.29 6.92 8.03
N ALA A 31 -16.57 6.04 8.70
CA ALA A 31 -16.52 5.99 10.15
C ALA A 31 -15.78 7.20 10.72
N ARG A 32 -14.70 7.63 10.05
CA ARG A 32 -13.89 8.79 10.44
C ARG A 32 -14.56 10.09 10.06
N ASP A 33 -14.01 11.20 10.52
CA ASP A 33 -14.48 12.56 10.19
C ASP A 33 -13.94 13.08 8.85
N ARG A 34 -13.14 12.28 8.15
CA ARG A 34 -12.55 12.60 6.84
C ARG A 34 -12.66 11.42 5.89
N ILE A 35 -12.73 11.73 4.60
CA ILE A 35 -12.60 10.74 3.52
C ILE A 35 -11.12 10.47 3.17
N GLY A 36 -10.89 9.51 2.27
CA GLY A 36 -9.60 9.19 1.67
C GLY A 36 -8.89 7.98 2.27
N GLY A 37 -9.23 7.58 3.50
CA GLY A 37 -8.59 6.44 4.17
C GLY A 37 -7.07 6.61 4.27
N HIS A 38 -6.31 5.76 3.57
CA HIS A 38 -4.85 5.83 3.46
C HIS A 38 -4.35 7.02 2.61
N THR A 39 -5.19 7.66 1.81
CA THR A 39 -4.89 8.98 1.26
C THR A 39 -4.90 9.97 2.41
N ALA A 40 -3.71 10.39 2.84
CA ALA A 40 -3.50 11.18 4.03
C ALA A 40 -2.35 12.15 3.80
N THR A 41 -2.70 13.43 3.85
CA THR A 41 -1.78 14.56 3.76
C THR A 41 -1.92 15.38 5.03
N TYR A 42 -0.80 15.64 5.69
CA TYR A 42 -0.73 16.43 6.92
C TYR A 42 -0.14 17.81 6.62
N ASP A 43 -0.88 18.85 7.00
CA ASP A 43 -0.38 20.23 6.88
C ASP A 43 0.45 20.59 8.10
N THR A 44 1.68 21.03 7.87
CA THR A 44 2.59 21.53 8.90
C THR A 44 3.19 22.88 8.50
N GLN A 45 3.81 23.55 9.45
CA GLN A 45 4.40 24.87 9.26
C GLN A 45 5.82 24.90 9.84
N ILE A 46 6.78 25.39 9.05
CA ILE A 46 8.15 25.67 9.49
C ILE A 46 8.41 27.16 9.25
N GLY A 47 8.60 27.92 10.33
CA GLY A 47 8.65 29.37 10.27
C GLY A 47 7.34 29.94 9.71
N THR A 48 7.40 30.65 8.59
CA THR A 48 6.23 31.23 7.91
C THR A 48 5.73 30.39 6.72
N ARG A 49 6.45 29.33 6.33
CA ARG A 49 6.10 28.47 5.18
C ARG A 49 5.25 27.29 5.64
N ARG A 50 4.16 27.01 4.90
CA ARG A 50 3.30 25.84 5.08
C ARG A 50 3.70 24.73 4.12
N PHE A 51 3.57 23.49 4.57
CA PHE A 51 3.92 22.29 3.84
C PHE A 51 2.83 21.25 4.00
N SER A 52 2.48 20.58 2.90
CA SER A 52 1.54 19.47 2.88
C SER A 52 2.34 18.18 2.66
N VAL A 53 2.47 17.37 3.72
CA VAL A 53 3.33 16.18 3.72
C VAL A 53 2.46 14.93 3.72
N ASP A 54 2.69 14.04 2.76
CA ASP A 54 1.93 12.79 2.66
C ASP A 54 2.46 11.76 3.65
N THR A 55 1.54 11.11 4.37
CA THR A 55 1.89 10.16 5.44
C THR A 55 1.34 8.75 5.21
N GLY A 56 0.46 8.57 4.22
CA GLY A 56 -0.08 7.27 3.83
C GLY A 56 0.25 6.95 2.36
N PHE A 57 -0.70 7.14 1.45
CA PHE A 57 -0.43 7.09 0.01
C PHE A 57 0.40 8.30 -0.42
N ILE A 58 1.54 8.06 -1.07
CA ILE A 58 2.51 9.11 -1.45
C ILE A 58 2.79 9.08 -2.96
N VAL A 59 3.15 7.92 -3.50
CA VAL A 59 3.66 7.77 -4.88
C VAL A 59 2.87 6.77 -5.70
N TYR A 60 2.87 6.97 -7.01
CA TYR A 60 2.42 6.00 -8.02
C TYR A 60 3.38 6.02 -9.21
N ASN A 61 3.24 5.09 -10.16
CA ASN A 61 4.02 5.09 -11.39
C ASN A 61 3.17 4.79 -12.63
N ASP A 62 3.70 5.17 -13.78
CA ASP A 62 3.04 5.07 -15.09
C ASP A 62 2.76 3.66 -15.59
N ARG A 63 3.48 2.64 -15.07
CA ARG A 63 3.34 1.24 -15.51
C ARG A 63 2.37 0.44 -14.67
N ASN A 64 2.45 0.57 -13.35
CA ASN A 64 1.76 -0.29 -12.39
C ASN A 64 0.47 0.33 -11.84
N TYR A 65 0.13 1.56 -12.26
CA TYR A 65 -1.07 2.28 -11.79
C TYR A 65 -1.93 2.80 -12.96
N PRO A 66 -2.30 1.94 -13.95
CA PRO A 66 -3.00 2.40 -15.14
C PRO A 66 -4.36 3.05 -14.85
N ASN A 67 -5.15 2.51 -13.92
CA ASN A 67 -6.44 3.09 -13.56
C ASN A 67 -6.27 4.42 -12.84
N LEU A 68 -5.29 4.52 -11.94
CA LEU A 68 -5.02 5.77 -11.22
C LEU A 68 -4.51 6.87 -12.15
N VAL A 69 -3.61 6.54 -13.09
CA VAL A 69 -3.14 7.46 -14.14
C VAL A 69 -4.33 7.98 -14.95
N GLN A 70 -5.20 7.07 -15.39
CA GLN A 70 -6.39 7.43 -16.16
C GLN A 70 -7.36 8.27 -15.33
N LEU A 71 -7.57 7.94 -14.05
CA LEU A 71 -8.41 8.72 -13.14
C LEU A 71 -7.88 10.13 -12.94
N PHE A 72 -6.58 10.31 -12.67
CA PHE A 72 -5.99 11.63 -12.51
C PHE A 72 -6.09 12.47 -13.79
N LYS A 73 -5.95 11.84 -14.96
CA LYS A 73 -6.19 12.50 -16.25
C LYS A 73 -7.64 12.95 -16.40
N GLU A 74 -8.61 12.10 -16.06
CA GLU A 74 -10.04 12.45 -16.10
C GLU A 74 -10.40 13.59 -15.14
N LEU A 75 -9.78 13.61 -13.96
CA LEU A 75 -10.04 14.60 -12.92
C LEU A 75 -9.23 15.90 -13.08
N GLY A 76 -8.27 15.94 -14.02
CA GLY A 76 -7.37 17.09 -14.19
C GLY A 76 -6.42 17.31 -13.02
N VAL A 77 -6.00 16.25 -12.32
CA VAL A 77 -5.12 16.32 -11.15
C VAL A 77 -3.67 16.50 -11.58
N ALA A 78 -3.02 17.54 -11.06
CA ALA A 78 -1.61 17.82 -11.33
C ALA A 78 -0.68 16.84 -10.59
N THR A 79 0.36 16.38 -11.29
CA THR A 79 1.32 15.42 -10.75
C THR A 79 2.73 15.74 -11.24
N ARG A 80 3.72 15.49 -10.39
CA ARG A 80 5.14 15.70 -10.70
C ARG A 80 5.93 14.42 -10.64
N GLU A 81 7.00 14.37 -11.40
CA GLU A 81 7.96 13.26 -11.35
C GLU A 81 8.72 13.27 -10.02
N THR A 82 9.04 12.07 -9.54
CA THR A 82 9.89 11.87 -8.38
C THR A 82 10.83 10.69 -8.58
N SER A 83 11.82 10.59 -7.71
CA SER A 83 12.72 9.45 -7.63
C SER A 83 12.36 8.54 -6.46
N MET A 84 12.39 7.23 -6.71
CA MET A 84 12.22 6.20 -5.69
C MET A 84 13.57 5.55 -5.38
N GLY A 85 14.43 6.32 -4.71
CA GLY A 85 15.69 5.80 -4.23
C GLY A 85 15.51 4.92 -3.00
N PHE A 86 16.30 3.86 -2.90
CA PHE A 86 16.35 2.97 -1.73
C PHE A 86 17.75 2.94 -1.15
N SER A 87 17.84 3.03 0.18
CA SER A 87 19.08 2.87 0.93
C SER A 87 18.90 1.89 2.09
N VAL A 88 20.03 1.29 2.48
CA VAL A 88 20.12 0.41 3.64
C VAL A 88 21.15 0.98 4.59
N CYS A 89 20.78 1.07 5.86
CA CYS A 89 21.64 1.38 6.99
C CYS A 89 21.55 0.22 7.99
N ASP A 90 22.61 -0.57 8.09
CA ASP A 90 22.69 -1.66 9.06
C ASP A 90 23.47 -1.22 10.30
N GLN A 91 22.78 -1.06 11.41
CA GLN A 91 23.39 -0.63 12.67
C GLN A 91 24.28 -1.72 13.29
N ILE A 92 24.15 -2.98 12.88
CA ILE A 92 24.96 -4.09 13.38
C ILE A 92 26.34 -4.08 12.71
N SER A 93 26.37 -4.07 11.37
CA SER A 93 27.63 -4.10 10.61
C SER A 93 28.23 -2.71 10.35
N GLY A 94 27.45 -1.64 10.53
CA GLY A 94 27.81 -0.28 10.13
C GLY A 94 27.70 -0.04 8.62
N LEU A 95 27.17 -0.98 7.85
CA LEU A 95 27.01 -0.85 6.41
C LEU A 95 25.98 0.23 6.04
N GLU A 96 26.37 1.15 5.16
CA GLU A 96 25.47 2.11 4.52
C GLU A 96 25.70 2.16 3.01
N TYR A 97 24.63 1.94 2.23
CA TYR A 97 24.66 2.07 0.77
C TYR A 97 23.29 2.47 0.21
N ALA A 98 23.28 2.98 -1.03
CA ALA A 98 22.05 3.28 -1.76
C ALA A 98 22.13 2.88 -3.25
N GLY A 99 21.04 2.33 -3.78
CA GLY A 99 21.00 1.66 -5.09
C GLY A 99 20.82 2.55 -6.33
N ASN A 100 20.91 3.88 -6.20
CA ASN A 100 20.55 4.81 -7.28
C ASN A 100 21.59 4.84 -8.41
N ASN A 101 22.87 4.84 -8.07
CA ASN A 101 23.99 4.81 -9.00
C ASN A 101 25.27 4.31 -8.30
N LEU A 102 26.38 4.18 -9.03
CA LEU A 102 27.65 3.71 -8.45
C LEU A 102 28.17 4.62 -7.33
N ASN A 103 27.95 5.93 -7.45
CA ASN A 103 28.41 6.88 -6.45
C ASN A 103 27.71 6.67 -5.10
N THR A 104 26.40 6.38 -5.13
CA THR A 104 25.59 6.08 -3.94
C THR A 104 25.74 4.64 -3.46
N LEU A 105 25.99 3.68 -4.37
CA LEU A 105 26.25 2.29 -4.01
C LEU A 105 27.54 2.18 -3.19
N PHE A 106 28.57 2.94 -3.59
CA PHE A 106 29.81 3.10 -2.83
C PHE A 106 29.77 4.40 -2.01
N ALA A 107 28.64 4.68 -1.33
CA ALA A 107 28.54 5.80 -0.40
C ALA A 107 29.66 5.76 0.66
N GLN A 108 29.88 4.57 1.22
CA GLN A 108 31.08 4.25 1.98
C GLN A 108 32.20 3.79 1.02
N ARG A 109 33.25 4.59 0.85
CA ARG A 109 34.32 4.31 -0.12
C ARG A 109 35.14 3.06 0.19
N GLY A 110 35.24 2.68 1.47
CA GLY A 110 35.87 1.43 1.90
C GLY A 110 35.23 0.19 1.27
N ASN A 111 33.95 0.27 0.86
CA ASN A 111 33.24 -0.85 0.24
C ASN A 111 33.77 -1.21 -1.16
N LEU A 112 34.57 -0.35 -1.80
CA LEU A 112 35.28 -0.67 -3.05
C LEU A 112 36.29 -1.81 -2.87
N LEU A 113 36.78 -2.00 -1.65
CA LEU A 113 37.78 -3.02 -1.32
C LEU A 113 37.22 -4.10 -0.38
N SER A 114 35.92 -4.08 -0.09
CA SER A 114 35.29 -5.03 0.83
C SER A 114 34.84 -6.30 0.09
N PRO A 115 35.45 -7.47 0.34
CA PRO A 115 35.08 -8.69 -0.36
C PRO A 115 33.63 -9.11 -0.09
N SER A 116 33.12 -8.87 1.13
CA SER A 116 31.74 -9.18 1.50
C SER A 116 30.74 -8.29 0.74
N PHE A 117 31.00 -6.99 0.66
CA PHE A 117 30.12 -6.06 -0.06
C PHE A 117 30.14 -6.32 -1.57
N LEU A 118 31.32 -6.52 -2.16
CA LEU A 118 31.43 -6.87 -3.59
C LEU A 118 30.79 -8.23 -3.90
N GLY A 119 30.90 -9.19 -2.97
CA GLY A 119 30.18 -10.47 -3.02
C GLY A 119 28.67 -10.27 -3.08
N MET A 120 28.11 -9.45 -2.18
CA MET A 120 26.69 -9.10 -2.19
C MET A 120 26.27 -8.45 -3.51
N VAL A 121 27.04 -7.51 -4.04
CA VAL A 121 26.73 -6.86 -5.33
C VAL A 121 26.70 -7.88 -6.48
N ARG A 122 27.63 -8.85 -6.50
CA ARG A 122 27.61 -9.95 -7.48
C ARG A 122 26.37 -10.83 -7.31
N GLU A 123 25.98 -11.13 -6.07
CA GLU A 123 24.78 -11.89 -5.77
C GLU A 123 23.49 -11.17 -6.18
N ILE A 124 23.43 -9.84 -6.05
CA ILE A 124 22.31 -9.03 -6.59
C ILE A 124 22.16 -9.23 -8.11
N LEU A 125 23.26 -9.13 -8.85
CA LEU A 125 23.25 -9.33 -10.29
C LEU A 125 22.86 -10.77 -10.66
N ARG A 126 23.37 -11.76 -9.90
CA ARG A 126 23.03 -13.18 -10.06
C ARG A 126 21.54 -13.41 -9.81
N PHE A 127 21.01 -12.88 -8.71
CA PHE A 127 19.61 -13.00 -8.33
C PHE A 127 18.70 -12.42 -9.40
N ASN A 128 18.95 -11.18 -9.84
CA ASN A 128 18.11 -10.53 -10.84
C ASN A 128 18.03 -11.34 -12.14
N LYS A 129 19.17 -11.86 -12.62
CA LYS A 129 19.21 -12.69 -13.84
C LYS A 129 18.45 -14.00 -13.67
N LEU A 130 18.66 -14.69 -12.54
CA LEU A 130 18.06 -15.98 -12.26
C LEU A 130 16.55 -15.87 -12.04
N ALA A 131 16.12 -14.88 -11.26
CA ALA A 131 14.72 -14.64 -10.96
C ALA A 131 13.89 -14.35 -12.22
N ILE A 132 14.42 -13.53 -13.15
CA ILE A 132 13.77 -13.27 -14.44
C ILE A 132 13.67 -14.57 -15.25
N ALA A 133 14.76 -15.33 -15.37
CA ALA A 133 14.75 -16.58 -16.13
C ALA A 133 13.78 -17.63 -15.55
N ASP A 134 13.72 -17.74 -14.23
CA ASP A 134 12.81 -18.66 -13.55
C ASP A 134 11.34 -18.23 -13.74
N LEU A 135 11.04 -16.93 -13.63
CA LEU A 135 9.70 -16.38 -13.87
C LEU A 135 9.26 -16.63 -15.33
N ASP A 136 10.11 -16.32 -16.30
CA ASP A 136 9.84 -16.48 -17.73
C ASP A 136 9.66 -17.96 -18.11
N SER A 137 10.27 -18.87 -17.34
CA SER A 137 10.12 -20.31 -17.56
C SER A 137 8.75 -20.86 -17.19
N GLY A 138 7.97 -20.14 -16.37
CA GLY A 138 6.67 -20.59 -15.87
C GLY A 138 6.73 -21.78 -14.91
N ARG A 139 7.91 -22.11 -14.35
CA ARG A 139 8.14 -23.29 -13.51
C ARG A 139 8.35 -22.99 -12.02
N LEU A 140 8.07 -21.77 -11.57
CA LEU A 140 8.11 -21.44 -10.15
C LEU A 140 6.95 -22.14 -9.42
N PRO A 141 7.21 -23.00 -8.43
CA PRO A 141 6.14 -23.59 -7.63
C PRO A 141 5.38 -22.52 -6.85
N GLN A 142 4.05 -22.60 -6.81
CA GLN A 142 3.19 -21.63 -6.12
C GLN A 142 3.32 -21.69 -4.60
N ASP A 143 3.73 -22.84 -4.07
CA ASP A 143 3.90 -23.14 -2.66
C ASP A 143 5.34 -22.92 -2.16
N GLN A 144 6.30 -22.68 -3.06
CA GLN A 144 7.69 -22.42 -2.67
C GLN A 144 7.83 -21.04 -2.03
N THR A 145 8.49 -20.99 -0.88
CA THR A 145 8.78 -19.73 -0.18
C THR A 145 10.05 -19.04 -0.71
N LEU A 146 10.19 -17.75 -0.42
CA LEU A 146 11.40 -16.99 -0.74
C LEU A 146 12.63 -17.58 -0.03
N GLY A 147 12.50 -17.98 1.24
CA GLY A 147 13.59 -18.60 2.01
C GLY A 147 14.09 -19.90 1.38
N GLU A 148 13.18 -20.78 0.98
CA GLU A 148 13.50 -22.03 0.27
C GLU A 148 14.20 -21.78 -1.06
N TYR A 149 13.73 -20.77 -1.82
CA TYR A 149 14.34 -20.38 -3.08
C TYR A 149 15.79 -19.90 -2.90
N LEU A 150 16.04 -19.06 -1.89
CA LEU A 150 17.36 -18.53 -1.59
C LEU A 150 18.33 -19.63 -1.14
N SER A 151 17.85 -20.55 -0.30
CA SER A 151 18.61 -21.71 0.18
C SER A 151 18.99 -22.65 -0.97
N ARG A 152 18.01 -23.03 -1.82
CA ARG A 152 18.23 -23.92 -2.98
C ARG A 152 19.32 -23.40 -3.92
N HIS A 153 19.35 -22.08 -4.13
CA HIS A 153 20.29 -21.43 -5.05
C HIS A 153 21.59 -20.92 -4.38
N GLY A 154 21.78 -21.21 -3.09
CA GLY A 154 23.02 -20.90 -2.36
C GLY A 154 23.30 -19.41 -2.26
N PHE A 155 22.30 -18.59 -1.95
CA PHE A 155 22.50 -17.16 -1.66
C PHE A 155 22.99 -16.94 -0.23
N SER A 156 23.95 -16.02 -0.06
CA SER A 156 24.54 -15.75 1.24
C SER A 156 23.57 -15.05 2.19
N ALA A 157 23.75 -15.29 3.50
CA ALA A 157 23.00 -14.58 4.54
C ALA A 157 23.19 -13.06 4.46
N HIS A 158 24.39 -12.59 4.04
CA HIS A 158 24.67 -11.16 3.89
C HIS A 158 23.81 -10.53 2.79
N PHE A 159 23.73 -11.17 1.62
CA PHE A 159 22.85 -10.75 0.53
C PHE A 159 21.38 -10.78 0.93
N SER A 160 20.91 -11.89 1.48
CA SER A 160 19.51 -12.05 1.88
C SER A 160 19.12 -10.96 2.88
N ARG A 161 19.94 -10.75 3.92
CA ARG A 161 19.64 -9.78 4.98
C ARG A 161 19.77 -8.33 4.54
N SER A 162 20.86 -7.98 3.85
CA SER A 162 21.26 -6.58 3.64
C SER A 162 20.75 -6.01 2.30
N TYR A 163 20.11 -6.83 1.47
CA TYR A 163 19.49 -6.40 0.22
C TYR A 163 18.05 -6.89 0.10
N LEU A 164 17.86 -8.21 -0.01
CA LEU A 164 16.56 -8.72 -0.49
C LEU A 164 15.47 -8.55 0.57
N LEU A 165 15.69 -9.09 1.75
CA LEU A 165 14.73 -9.01 2.87
C LEU A 165 14.58 -7.55 3.35
N ALA A 166 15.66 -6.77 3.33
CA ALA A 166 15.58 -5.34 3.63
C ALA A 166 14.61 -4.59 2.70
N MET A 167 14.69 -4.88 1.40
CA MET A 167 13.79 -4.29 0.40
C MET A 167 12.37 -4.85 0.50
N THR A 168 12.20 -6.16 0.74
CA THR A 168 10.89 -6.78 0.99
C THR A 168 10.19 -6.15 2.18
N SER A 169 10.88 -6.07 3.32
CA SER A 169 10.38 -5.46 4.54
C SER A 169 10.03 -3.99 4.33
N ALA A 170 10.80 -3.26 3.52
CA ALA A 170 10.49 -1.87 3.23
C ALA A 170 9.21 -1.69 2.39
N ILE A 171 8.98 -2.57 1.39
CA ILE A 171 7.84 -2.51 0.47
C ILE A 171 6.54 -2.87 1.18
N TRP A 172 6.53 -3.97 1.94
CA TRP A 172 5.30 -4.51 2.54
C TRP A 172 5.18 -4.25 4.05
N SER A 173 6.10 -3.50 4.64
CA SER A 173 6.16 -3.30 6.10
C SER A 173 6.09 -4.62 6.88
N ALA A 174 6.62 -5.70 6.29
CA ALA A 174 6.63 -7.04 6.83
C ALA A 174 7.91 -7.28 7.65
N ASP A 175 7.80 -8.06 8.72
CA ASP A 175 8.97 -8.38 9.53
C ASP A 175 9.94 -9.25 8.74
N PHE A 176 11.19 -9.25 9.17
CA PHE A 176 12.27 -9.97 8.51
C PHE A 176 12.01 -11.47 8.38
N GLU A 177 11.38 -12.07 9.39
CA GLU A 177 11.03 -13.49 9.42
C GLU A 177 9.88 -13.77 8.44
N ASP A 178 8.81 -12.97 8.50
CA ASP A 178 7.66 -13.09 7.59
C ASP A 178 8.05 -12.95 6.12
N ALA A 179 9.03 -12.09 5.80
CA ALA A 179 9.49 -11.88 4.44
C ALA A 179 10.07 -13.15 3.78
N GLN A 180 10.55 -14.12 4.56
CA GLN A 180 11.05 -15.40 4.04
C GLN A 180 9.92 -16.34 3.62
N ASP A 181 8.74 -16.21 4.23
CA ASP A 181 7.57 -17.06 3.99
C ASP A 181 6.73 -16.58 2.79
N PHE A 182 7.13 -15.50 2.14
CA PHE A 182 6.44 -14.98 0.96
C PHE A 182 6.50 -15.99 -0.20
N PRO A 183 5.39 -16.24 -0.90
CA PRO A 183 5.40 -17.06 -2.11
C PRO A 183 6.36 -16.48 -3.15
N VAL A 184 7.31 -17.30 -3.61
CA VAL A 184 8.42 -16.82 -4.44
C VAL A 184 7.95 -16.28 -5.79
N GLU A 185 6.94 -16.91 -6.40
CA GLU A 185 6.40 -16.47 -7.68
C GLU A 185 5.79 -15.07 -7.58
N PHE A 186 4.99 -14.83 -6.55
CA PHE A 186 4.42 -13.52 -6.23
C PHE A 186 5.51 -12.47 -6.07
N PHE A 187 6.51 -12.79 -5.24
CA PHE A 187 7.62 -11.90 -4.95
C PHE A 187 8.40 -11.50 -6.22
N ILE A 188 8.83 -12.48 -7.02
CA ILE A 188 9.61 -12.25 -8.23
C ILE A 188 8.78 -11.49 -9.27
N ARG A 189 7.51 -11.87 -9.47
CA ARG A 189 6.59 -11.18 -10.38
C ARG A 189 6.42 -9.72 -9.99
N PHE A 190 6.21 -9.43 -8.71
CA PHE A 190 6.13 -8.06 -8.21
C PHE A 190 7.41 -7.28 -8.50
N PHE A 191 8.57 -7.84 -8.17
CA PHE A 191 9.87 -7.21 -8.39
C PHE A 191 10.14 -6.93 -9.88
N SER A 192 9.74 -7.85 -10.76
CA SER A 192 9.85 -7.69 -12.21
C SER A 192 8.96 -6.54 -12.71
N ASN A 193 7.67 -6.54 -12.36
CA ASN A 193 6.70 -5.53 -12.77
C ASN A 193 7.11 -4.10 -12.33
N HIS A 194 7.72 -3.99 -11.14
CA HIS A 194 8.18 -2.72 -10.57
C HIS A 194 9.59 -2.31 -11.03
N GLY A 195 10.23 -3.09 -11.91
CA GLY A 195 11.56 -2.80 -12.43
C GLY A 195 12.69 -2.91 -11.38
N LEU A 196 12.43 -3.58 -10.26
CA LEU A 196 13.40 -3.78 -9.17
C LEU A 196 14.47 -4.81 -9.53
N LEU A 197 14.18 -5.70 -10.48
CA LEU A 197 15.17 -6.62 -11.07
C LEU A 197 15.96 -6.00 -12.23
N SER A 198 15.56 -4.81 -12.71
CA SER A 198 16.10 -4.19 -13.92
C SER A 198 17.08 -3.05 -13.60
N LEU A 199 18.17 -2.99 -14.39
CA LEU A 199 19.14 -1.88 -14.33
C LEU A 199 18.79 -0.70 -15.23
N LYS A 200 17.88 -0.90 -16.19
CA LYS A 200 17.41 0.09 -17.18
C LYS A 200 15.89 -0.02 -17.32
N ASN A 201 15.25 0.99 -17.92
CA ASN A 201 13.80 1.02 -18.18
C ASN A 201 12.93 0.80 -16.92
N ARG A 202 13.30 1.49 -15.84
CA ARG A 202 12.51 1.52 -14.60
C ARG A 202 11.28 2.41 -14.79
N PRO A 203 10.15 2.09 -14.14
CA PRO A 203 8.95 2.93 -14.21
C PRO A 203 9.23 4.32 -13.64
N GLN A 204 8.59 5.35 -14.23
CA GLN A 204 8.73 6.72 -13.75
C GLN A 204 7.75 6.95 -12.60
N TRP A 205 8.28 7.21 -11.41
CA TRP A 205 7.48 7.49 -10.23
C TRP A 205 7.00 8.93 -10.22
N ARG A 206 5.81 9.14 -9.67
CA ARG A 206 5.14 10.44 -9.58
C ARG A 206 4.47 10.61 -8.23
N VAL A 207 4.30 11.86 -7.83
CA VAL A 207 3.47 12.28 -6.69
C VAL A 207 2.41 13.26 -7.17
N VAL A 208 1.32 13.38 -6.41
CA VAL A 208 0.30 14.41 -6.62
C VAL A 208 0.82 15.75 -6.10
N GLU A 209 0.71 16.80 -6.90
CA GLU A 209 1.11 18.15 -6.47
C GLU A 209 0.13 18.67 -5.42
N GLY A 210 0.63 19.31 -4.36
CA GLY A 210 -0.18 19.76 -3.22
C GLY A 210 -0.48 18.66 -2.18
N GLY A 211 -0.14 17.40 -2.47
CA GLY A 211 -0.34 16.26 -1.59
C GLY A 211 -1.37 15.27 -2.13
N SER A 212 -1.30 14.03 -1.66
CA SER A 212 -2.12 12.94 -2.19
C SER A 212 -3.63 13.14 -2.01
N ARG A 213 -4.06 13.97 -1.06
CA ARG A 213 -5.49 14.31 -0.87
C ARG A 213 -6.10 15.10 -2.03
N GLU A 214 -5.32 15.76 -2.87
CA GLU A 214 -5.83 16.75 -3.83
C GLU A 214 -6.75 16.15 -4.90
N TYR A 215 -6.66 14.83 -5.16
CA TYR A 215 -7.60 14.18 -6.08
C TYR A 215 -8.99 13.92 -5.45
N LEU A 216 -9.13 13.97 -4.12
CA LEU A 216 -10.39 13.60 -3.45
C LEU A 216 -11.52 14.58 -3.76
N THR A 217 -11.22 15.88 -3.79
CA THR A 217 -12.20 16.92 -4.11
C THR A 217 -12.79 16.75 -5.52
N PRO A 218 -11.98 16.71 -6.61
CA PRO A 218 -12.55 16.49 -7.94
C PRO A 218 -13.19 15.10 -8.10
N LEU A 219 -12.65 14.06 -7.45
CA LEU A 219 -13.24 12.71 -7.49
C LEU A 219 -14.67 12.69 -6.94
N THR A 220 -14.93 13.41 -5.85
CA THR A 220 -16.18 13.36 -5.10
C THR A 220 -17.20 14.41 -5.51
N GLN A 221 -16.80 15.39 -6.34
CA GLN A 221 -17.61 16.57 -6.67
C GLN A 221 -19.06 16.25 -7.05
N ARG A 222 -19.31 15.17 -7.81
CA ARG A 222 -20.66 14.81 -8.29
C ARG A 222 -21.57 14.16 -7.24
N PHE A 223 -21.03 13.76 -6.10
CA PHE A 223 -21.76 13.05 -5.05
C PHE A 223 -21.37 13.48 -3.64
N ALA A 224 -20.75 14.65 -3.49
CA ALA A 224 -20.24 15.16 -2.22
C ALA A 224 -21.35 15.23 -1.15
N ASP A 225 -22.56 15.66 -1.52
CA ASP A 225 -23.73 15.76 -0.62
C ASP A 225 -24.23 14.38 -0.11
N ASN A 226 -23.84 13.31 -0.81
CA ASN A 226 -24.19 11.93 -0.45
C ASN A 226 -23.09 11.23 0.35
N ILE A 227 -22.02 11.94 0.73
CA ILE A 227 -20.97 11.44 1.62
C ILE A 227 -21.32 11.79 3.06
N ARG A 228 -21.37 10.79 3.94
CA ARG A 228 -21.63 10.94 5.37
C ARG A 228 -20.45 10.42 6.18
N THR A 229 -19.65 11.33 6.70
CA THR A 229 -18.58 11.04 7.67
C THR A 229 -19.15 10.88 9.08
N ARG A 230 -18.35 10.37 10.03
CA ARG A 230 -18.77 10.07 11.41
C ARG A 230 -19.99 9.15 11.48
N MET A 231 -20.10 8.23 10.53
CA MET A 231 -21.18 7.24 10.45
C MET A 231 -20.60 5.82 10.50
N PRO A 232 -20.03 5.37 11.65
CA PRO A 232 -19.53 4.02 11.76
C PRO A 232 -20.68 3.02 11.64
N VAL A 233 -20.56 2.11 10.69
CA VAL A 233 -21.48 0.97 10.53
C VAL A 233 -21.15 -0.06 11.60
N GLY A 234 -22.16 -0.42 12.40
CA GLY A 234 -22.03 -1.44 13.44
C GLY A 234 -22.47 -2.82 12.97
N LYS A 235 -23.46 -2.91 12.08
CA LYS A 235 -23.96 -4.20 11.58
C LYS A 235 -24.63 -4.05 10.21
N ILE A 236 -24.45 -5.04 9.35
CA ILE A 236 -25.13 -5.20 8.06
C ILE A 236 -25.97 -6.48 8.15
N LEU A 237 -27.26 -6.38 7.83
CA LEU A 237 -28.21 -7.50 7.80
C LEU A 237 -28.80 -7.64 6.40
N ARG A 238 -28.88 -8.87 5.89
CA ARG A 238 -29.23 -9.14 4.49
C ARG A 238 -30.39 -10.16 4.41
N PRO A 239 -31.58 -9.77 4.89
CA PRO A 239 -32.73 -10.68 4.90
C PRO A 239 -33.10 -11.11 3.47
N PRO A 240 -33.41 -12.41 3.24
CA PRO A 240 -33.79 -12.90 1.92
C PRO A 240 -35.00 -12.15 1.33
N GLY A 241 -34.88 -11.71 0.08
CA GLY A 241 -35.96 -11.03 -0.65
C GLY A 241 -36.29 -9.62 -0.15
N LYS A 242 -35.44 -9.04 0.71
CA LYS A 242 -35.60 -7.69 1.27
C LYS A 242 -34.34 -6.85 1.01
N PRO A 243 -34.45 -5.51 1.06
CA PRO A 243 -33.29 -4.62 1.01
C PRO A 243 -32.25 -4.95 2.08
N VAL A 244 -31.00 -4.60 1.81
CA VAL A 244 -29.91 -4.69 2.78
C VAL A 244 -30.09 -3.59 3.83
N ALA A 245 -30.11 -3.97 5.11
CA ALA A 245 -30.24 -3.06 6.24
C ALA A 245 -28.88 -2.77 6.87
N ILE A 246 -28.49 -1.51 6.91
CA ILE A 246 -27.25 -1.01 7.52
C ILE A 246 -27.60 -0.33 8.85
N HIS A 247 -27.10 -0.92 9.94
CA HIS A 247 -27.21 -0.41 11.30
C HIS A 247 -25.96 0.38 11.65
N PHE A 248 -26.12 1.65 11.91
CA PHE A 248 -25.06 2.53 12.38
C PHE A 248 -24.95 2.47 13.90
N THR A 249 -23.75 2.74 14.41
CA THR A 249 -23.45 2.73 15.86
C THR A 249 -24.24 3.78 16.66
N ASN A 250 -24.74 4.84 15.99
CA ASN A 250 -25.61 5.85 16.58
C ASN A 250 -27.10 5.44 16.63
N GLY A 251 -27.43 4.20 16.28
CA GLY A 251 -28.80 3.68 16.31
C GLY A 251 -29.61 3.93 15.04
N VAL A 252 -29.10 4.70 14.08
CA VAL A 252 -29.75 4.90 12.78
C VAL A 252 -29.72 3.59 11.99
N VAL A 253 -30.81 3.28 11.29
CA VAL A 253 -30.90 2.16 10.35
C VAL A 253 -31.31 2.69 8.99
N ARG A 254 -30.67 2.20 7.94
CA ARG A 254 -30.98 2.58 6.55
C ARG A 254 -30.98 1.38 5.64
N GLU A 255 -31.85 1.41 4.64
CA GLU A 255 -32.06 0.31 3.70
C GLU A 255 -31.58 0.68 2.28
N PHE A 256 -30.97 -0.29 1.60
CA PHE A 256 -30.40 -0.15 0.27
C PHE A 256 -30.68 -1.39 -0.58
N ASP A 257 -30.74 -1.23 -1.89
CA ASP A 257 -30.88 -2.36 -2.82
C ASP A 257 -29.61 -3.23 -2.76
N GLU A 258 -28.45 -2.57 -2.72
CA GLU A 258 -27.12 -3.18 -2.74
C GLU A 258 -26.19 -2.44 -1.77
N VAL A 259 -25.24 -3.17 -1.19
CA VAL A 259 -24.14 -2.60 -0.39
C VAL A 259 -22.78 -3.01 -0.96
N VAL A 260 -21.90 -2.03 -1.09
CA VAL A 260 -20.48 -2.23 -1.37
C VAL A 260 -19.70 -1.97 -0.08
N VAL A 261 -19.04 -3.00 0.44
CA VAL A 261 -18.17 -2.92 1.60
C VAL A 261 -16.73 -2.68 1.13
N ALA A 262 -16.26 -1.46 1.33
CA ALA A 262 -14.96 -0.94 0.90
C ALA A 262 -14.01 -0.67 2.08
N THR A 263 -14.14 -1.45 3.15
CA THR A 263 -13.31 -1.42 4.37
C THR A 263 -12.21 -2.47 4.31
N HIS A 264 -11.40 -2.63 5.36
CA HIS A 264 -10.57 -3.83 5.49
C HIS A 264 -11.45 -5.08 5.62
N SER A 265 -10.94 -6.24 5.20
CA SER A 265 -11.70 -7.50 5.16
C SER A 265 -12.08 -8.02 6.55
N ASN A 266 -11.27 -7.75 7.58
CA ASN A 266 -11.62 -8.06 8.97
C ASN A 266 -12.77 -7.15 9.47
N ASP A 267 -12.74 -5.85 9.15
CA ASP A 267 -13.84 -4.92 9.46
C ASP A 267 -15.11 -5.32 8.70
N ALA A 268 -14.99 -5.68 7.42
CA ALA A 268 -16.09 -6.16 6.60
C ALA A 268 -16.73 -7.39 7.25
N LEU A 269 -15.93 -8.39 7.61
CA LEU A 269 -16.42 -9.60 8.25
C LEU A 269 -17.07 -9.33 9.62
N ALA A 270 -16.52 -8.40 10.41
CA ALA A 270 -17.08 -8.01 11.70
C ALA A 270 -18.43 -7.29 11.58
N MET A 271 -18.63 -6.52 10.51
CA MET A 271 -19.91 -5.83 10.25
C MET A 271 -21.00 -6.78 9.76
N LEU A 272 -20.67 -7.91 9.13
CA LEU A 272 -21.68 -8.85 8.63
C LEU A 272 -22.38 -9.59 9.78
N GLY A 273 -23.67 -9.27 9.99
CA GLY A 273 -24.48 -9.90 11.03
C GLY A 273 -24.88 -11.34 10.75
N ASP A 274 -24.80 -11.76 9.50
CA ASP A 274 -25.23 -13.05 8.95
C ASP A 274 -24.16 -13.65 8.02
N ALA A 275 -22.87 -13.40 8.32
CA ALA A 275 -21.77 -13.86 7.48
C ALA A 275 -21.83 -15.37 7.20
N THR A 276 -21.81 -15.73 5.92
CA THR A 276 -21.81 -17.11 5.44
C THR A 276 -20.46 -17.79 5.68
N GLN A 277 -20.41 -19.13 5.55
CA GLN A 277 -19.16 -19.87 5.69
C GLN A 277 -18.12 -19.47 4.64
N LYS A 278 -18.55 -19.17 3.41
CA LYS A 278 -17.67 -18.70 2.33
C LYS A 278 -17.06 -17.34 2.68
N GLU A 279 -17.89 -16.40 3.15
CA GLU A 279 -17.43 -15.06 3.56
C GLU A 279 -16.45 -15.13 4.72
N ARG A 280 -16.73 -15.94 5.75
CA ARG A 280 -15.81 -16.16 6.88
C ARG A 280 -14.48 -16.73 6.41
N SER A 281 -14.53 -17.74 5.54
CA SER A 281 -13.33 -18.40 5.00
C SER A 281 -12.48 -17.46 4.15
N VAL A 282 -13.09 -16.63 3.32
CA VAL A 282 -12.36 -15.74 2.39
C VAL A 282 -11.87 -14.49 3.11
N LEU A 283 -12.75 -13.75 3.78
CA LEU A 283 -12.39 -12.48 4.42
C LEU A 283 -11.49 -12.67 5.65
N GLY A 284 -11.67 -13.78 6.38
CA GLY A 284 -10.86 -14.12 7.56
C GLY A 284 -9.44 -14.57 7.23
N ALA A 285 -9.17 -14.97 5.98
CA ALA A 285 -7.84 -15.39 5.52
C ALA A 285 -6.94 -14.22 5.07
N LEU A 286 -7.40 -12.98 5.22
CA LEU A 286 -6.73 -11.76 4.76
C LEU A 286 -6.36 -10.87 5.95
N PRO A 287 -5.25 -11.17 6.66
CA PRO A 287 -4.85 -10.45 7.86
C PRO A 287 -4.29 -9.05 7.58
N TYR A 288 -4.32 -8.21 8.60
CA TYR A 288 -3.72 -6.87 8.60
C TYR A 288 -2.77 -6.70 9.77
N ARG A 289 -1.85 -5.75 9.63
CA ARG A 289 -0.94 -5.34 10.68
C ARG A 289 -0.93 -3.83 10.83
N ASP A 290 -1.11 -3.36 12.06
CA ASP A 290 -0.95 -1.96 12.41
C ASP A 290 0.52 -1.52 12.36
N ASN A 291 0.74 -0.36 11.77
CA ASN A 291 2.03 0.30 11.67
C ASN A 291 1.92 1.72 12.18
N GLU A 292 2.78 2.04 13.13
CA GLU A 292 2.90 3.41 13.65
C GLU A 292 3.69 4.24 12.64
N VAL A 293 3.17 5.42 12.31
CA VAL A 293 3.75 6.32 11.30
C VAL A 293 3.92 7.69 11.91
N ILE A 294 5.17 8.14 11.98
CA ILE A 294 5.52 9.42 12.61
C ILE A 294 6.08 10.37 11.56
N LEU A 295 5.47 11.55 11.46
CA LEU A 295 6.05 12.69 10.74
C LEU A 295 6.94 13.49 11.70
N HIS A 296 8.19 13.73 11.31
CA HIS A 296 9.18 14.47 12.13
C HIS A 296 10.26 15.15 11.28
N THR A 297 11.15 15.90 11.93
CA THR A 297 12.33 16.53 11.30
C THR A 297 13.68 15.99 11.85
N ASP A 298 13.64 14.95 12.67
CA ASP A 298 14.85 14.31 13.21
C ASP A 298 15.64 13.50 12.14
N THR A 299 16.67 14.13 11.58
CA THR A 299 17.53 13.52 10.53
C THR A 299 18.44 12.41 11.04
N ARG A 300 18.55 12.17 12.36
CA ARG A 300 19.31 11.03 12.91
C ARG A 300 18.73 9.68 12.50
N LEU A 301 17.51 9.67 11.95
CA LEU A 301 16.86 8.49 11.40
C LEU A 301 17.31 8.14 9.97
N LEU A 302 17.98 9.05 9.28
CA LEU A 302 18.59 8.83 7.97
C LEU A 302 20.00 8.21 8.11
N PRO A 303 20.61 7.70 7.02
CA PRO A 303 22.00 7.24 7.03
C PRO A 303 22.97 8.33 7.51
N LYS A 304 24.06 7.96 8.18
CA LYS A 304 25.10 8.91 8.61
C LYS A 304 25.82 9.52 7.41
N VAL A 305 26.08 8.72 6.38
CA VAL A 305 26.65 9.17 5.12
C VAL A 305 25.55 9.77 4.27
N GLN A 306 25.54 11.10 4.15
CA GLN A 306 24.50 11.83 3.41
C GLN A 306 24.38 11.39 1.93
N ARG A 307 25.45 10.88 1.33
CA ARG A 307 25.41 10.30 -0.03
C ARG A 307 24.52 9.06 -0.14
N ALA A 308 24.27 8.36 0.96
CA ALA A 308 23.36 7.23 1.03
C ALA A 308 21.91 7.66 1.30
N TRP A 309 21.62 8.96 1.47
CA TRP A 309 20.25 9.42 1.63
C TRP A 309 19.44 9.13 0.36
N SER A 310 18.29 8.51 0.59
CA SER A 310 17.36 8.08 -0.44
C SER A 310 15.95 8.50 -0.07
N SER A 311 15.02 8.39 -1.01
CA SER A 311 13.60 8.58 -0.73
C SER A 311 13.12 7.59 0.35
N TRP A 312 13.62 6.36 0.31
CA TRP A 312 13.32 5.28 1.25
C TRP A 312 14.62 4.83 1.92
N ASN A 313 14.69 4.91 3.25
CA ASN A 313 15.88 4.56 4.01
C ASN A 313 15.53 3.47 5.02
N TYR A 314 15.93 2.23 4.70
CA TYR A 314 15.69 1.09 5.56
C TYR A 314 16.78 0.98 6.62
N ARG A 315 16.36 0.72 7.86
CA ARG A 315 17.24 0.63 9.02
C ARG A 315 17.15 -0.75 9.64
N LEU A 316 18.26 -1.49 9.60
CA LEU A 316 18.37 -2.74 10.36
C LEU A 316 18.85 -2.41 11.76
N LYS A 317 18.03 -2.71 12.77
CA LYS A 317 18.34 -2.52 14.19
C LYS A 317 18.72 -3.86 14.83
N PRO A 318 19.65 -3.87 15.81
CA PRO A 318 19.90 -5.07 16.61
C PRO A 318 18.62 -5.49 17.36
N GLY A 319 18.31 -6.79 17.36
CA GLY A 319 17.21 -7.35 18.15
C GLY A 319 15.80 -6.94 17.73
N SER A 320 15.62 -6.31 16.57
CA SER A 320 14.30 -5.97 16.03
C SER A 320 14.09 -6.68 14.69
N GLY A 321 13.05 -7.51 14.61
CA GLY A 321 12.56 -8.09 13.36
C GLY A 321 11.67 -7.14 12.55
N ARG A 322 11.25 -6.01 13.14
CA ARG A 322 10.23 -5.13 12.57
C ARG A 322 10.81 -4.22 11.50
N ALA A 323 10.11 -4.12 10.37
CA ALA A 323 10.48 -3.22 9.30
C ALA A 323 10.51 -1.77 9.81
N THR A 324 11.70 -1.16 9.76
CA THR A 324 11.91 0.25 10.10
C THR A 324 12.36 1.00 8.85
N VAL A 325 11.46 1.78 8.27
CA VAL A 325 11.73 2.61 7.10
C VAL A 325 11.55 4.07 7.49
N THR A 326 12.47 4.91 7.03
CA THR A 326 12.32 6.37 7.08
C THR A 326 12.24 6.92 5.66
N TYR A 327 11.10 7.49 5.31
CA TYR A 327 10.92 8.21 4.06
C TYR A 327 11.49 9.63 4.18
N ASN A 328 12.38 10.02 3.28
CA ASN A 328 12.82 11.40 3.16
C ASN A 328 11.87 12.14 2.21
N MET A 329 10.95 12.93 2.75
CA MET A 329 9.87 13.56 1.99
C MET A 329 10.36 14.72 1.11
N ASN A 330 11.50 15.32 1.44
CA ASN A 330 12.13 16.33 0.59
C ASN A 330 12.58 15.69 -0.74
N ILE A 331 13.07 14.45 -0.71
CA ILE A 331 13.42 13.69 -1.93
C ILE A 331 12.17 13.05 -2.55
N LEU A 332 11.37 12.35 -1.75
CA LEU A 332 10.26 11.53 -2.23
C LEU A 332 9.09 12.36 -2.75
N GLN A 333 8.64 13.34 -1.98
CA GLN A 333 7.64 14.26 -2.47
C GLN A 333 8.29 15.35 -3.32
N GLY A 334 9.52 15.79 -3.05
CA GLY A 334 10.10 16.96 -3.73
C GLY A 334 9.79 18.25 -2.97
N LEU A 335 9.77 18.19 -1.64
CA LEU A 335 9.52 19.36 -0.79
C LEU A 335 10.78 20.22 -0.69
N ASP A 336 10.69 21.46 -1.16
CA ASP A 336 11.69 22.49 -0.91
C ASP A 336 11.44 23.09 0.48
N ALA A 337 12.13 22.58 1.50
CA ALA A 337 11.99 23.01 2.88
C ALA A 337 13.36 23.18 3.55
N PRO A 338 13.49 24.11 4.53
CA PRO A 338 14.74 24.31 5.25
C PRO A 338 15.09 23.13 6.17
N GLU A 339 14.08 22.39 6.62
CA GLU A 339 14.21 21.17 7.41
C GLU A 339 13.93 19.96 6.50
N THR A 340 14.54 18.81 6.83
CA THR A 340 14.22 17.54 6.16
C THR A 340 13.02 16.91 6.84
N PHE A 341 11.90 16.82 6.13
CA PHE A 341 10.73 16.08 6.58
C PHE A 341 10.97 14.59 6.43
N CYS A 342 10.78 13.86 7.52
CA CYS A 342 10.91 12.42 7.61
C CYS A 342 9.57 11.81 8.02
N VAL A 343 9.19 10.73 7.36
CA VAL A 343 8.09 9.86 7.80
C VAL A 343 8.68 8.51 8.17
N THR A 344 8.68 8.17 9.45
CA THR A 344 9.25 6.92 9.96
C THR A 344 8.16 5.93 10.38
N LEU A 345 8.35 4.68 9.97
CA LEU A 345 7.53 3.55 10.38
C LEU A 345 8.15 2.84 11.58
N ASN A 346 7.33 2.58 12.61
CA ASN A 346 7.59 1.63 13.69
C ASN A 346 8.84 1.86 14.56
N ASP A 347 9.39 3.08 14.59
CA ASP A 347 10.60 3.41 15.36
C ASP A 347 10.51 4.73 16.15
N THR A 348 9.32 5.01 16.70
CA THR A 348 9.04 6.21 17.48
C THR A 348 10.00 6.44 18.64
N ALA A 349 10.43 5.37 19.31
CA ALA A 349 11.34 5.46 20.45
C ALA A 349 12.71 6.05 20.08
N SER A 350 13.11 5.97 18.80
CA SER A 350 14.38 6.54 18.32
C SER A 350 14.26 8.01 17.90
N ILE A 351 13.05 8.57 17.83
CA ILE A 351 12.79 9.93 17.37
C ILE A 351 12.88 10.90 18.56
N ASN A 352 13.58 12.03 18.37
CA ASN A 352 13.52 13.12 19.35
C ASN A 352 12.06 13.62 19.48
N PRO A 353 11.44 13.53 20.67
CA PRO A 353 10.03 13.91 20.83
C PRO A 353 9.75 15.39 20.49
N HIS A 354 10.74 16.28 20.61
CA HIS A 354 10.62 17.69 20.23
C HIS A 354 10.67 17.95 18.72
N ARG A 355 10.99 16.94 17.92
CA ARG A 355 11.05 17.00 16.45
C ARG A 355 9.83 16.34 15.79
N ILE A 356 8.90 15.78 16.58
CA ILE A 356 7.69 15.12 16.08
C ILE A 356 6.66 16.17 15.72
N LEU A 357 6.13 16.07 14.49
CA LEU A 357 5.10 16.95 13.95
C LEU A 357 3.73 16.27 13.91
N GLY A 358 3.68 14.95 13.69
CA GLY A 358 2.44 14.19 13.59
C GLY A 358 2.62 12.72 13.90
N ARG A 359 1.56 12.09 14.41
CA ARG A 359 1.51 10.66 14.78
C ARG A 359 0.28 10.03 14.16
N PHE A 360 0.46 8.92 13.47
CA PHE A 360 -0.60 8.23 12.74
C PHE A 360 -0.46 6.72 12.93
N ASN A 361 -1.54 5.99 12.68
CA ASN A 361 -1.53 4.53 12.63
C ASN A 361 -2.28 4.07 11.37
N TYR A 362 -1.64 3.18 10.61
CA TYR A 362 -2.20 2.59 9.39
C TYR A 362 -2.08 1.07 9.44
N ALA A 363 -3.13 0.39 9.00
CA ALA A 363 -3.14 -1.06 8.90
C ALA A 363 -2.83 -1.47 7.46
N HIS A 364 -1.81 -2.32 7.28
CA HIS A 364 -1.42 -2.85 5.98
C HIS A 364 -1.81 -4.33 5.86
N PRO A 365 -2.29 -4.79 4.69
CA PRO A 365 -2.50 -6.21 4.42
C PRO A 365 -1.22 -7.03 4.66
N GLN A 366 -1.39 -8.27 5.08
CA GLN A 366 -0.31 -9.24 5.26
C GLN A 366 -0.47 -10.35 4.23
N PHE A 367 0.61 -10.65 3.51
CA PHE A 367 0.60 -11.63 2.41
C PHE A 367 0.99 -13.00 2.92
N THR A 368 0.05 -13.94 2.85
CA THR A 368 0.24 -15.34 3.24
C THR A 368 -0.23 -16.24 2.11
N VAL A 369 0.22 -17.50 2.10
CA VAL A 369 -0.25 -18.51 1.14
C VAL A 369 -1.79 -18.63 1.19
N ALA A 370 -2.37 -18.69 2.39
CA ALA A 370 -3.82 -18.76 2.58
C ALA A 370 -4.54 -17.50 2.07
N GLY A 371 -3.97 -16.32 2.31
CA GLY A 371 -4.51 -15.05 1.82
C GLY A 371 -4.49 -14.97 0.30
N MET A 372 -3.41 -15.41 -0.35
CA MET A 372 -3.34 -15.47 -1.81
C MET A 372 -4.36 -16.43 -2.42
N GLN A 373 -4.60 -17.59 -1.79
CA GLN A 373 -5.66 -18.50 -2.21
C GLN A 373 -7.05 -17.87 -2.03
N ALA A 374 -7.27 -17.14 -0.94
CA ALA A 374 -8.52 -16.43 -0.70
C ALA A 374 -8.78 -15.31 -1.73
N GLN A 375 -7.74 -14.61 -2.18
CA GLN A 375 -7.87 -13.58 -3.24
C GLN A 375 -8.44 -14.14 -4.56
N GLN A 376 -8.14 -15.41 -4.89
CA GLN A 376 -8.68 -16.07 -6.10
C GLN A 376 -10.17 -16.39 -6.00
N ARG A 377 -10.75 -16.33 -4.79
CA ARG A 377 -12.14 -16.69 -4.49
C ARG A 377 -13.07 -15.48 -4.44
N TRP A 378 -12.73 -14.41 -5.17
CA TRP A 378 -13.55 -13.20 -5.24
C TRP A 378 -14.99 -13.49 -5.67
N GLU A 379 -15.16 -14.36 -6.67
CA GLU A 379 -16.46 -14.75 -7.23
C GLU A 379 -17.29 -15.61 -6.26
N ASP A 380 -16.69 -16.20 -5.23
CA ASP A 380 -17.42 -17.02 -4.26
C ASP A 380 -18.33 -16.19 -3.35
N ILE A 381 -18.05 -14.88 -3.20
CA ILE A 381 -18.68 -14.02 -2.18
C ILE A 381 -19.24 -12.70 -2.72
N ASN A 382 -18.91 -12.29 -3.94
CA ASN A 382 -19.39 -11.03 -4.51
C ASN A 382 -20.68 -11.21 -5.32
N GLY A 383 -21.63 -10.29 -5.13
CA GLY A 383 -22.92 -10.31 -5.83
C GLY A 383 -23.97 -11.23 -5.19
N TYR A 384 -23.67 -11.77 -4.00
CA TYR A 384 -24.62 -12.55 -3.22
C TYR A 384 -25.24 -11.69 -2.11
N ASN A 385 -26.53 -11.91 -1.83
CA ASN A 385 -27.27 -11.24 -0.76
C ASN A 385 -27.16 -9.69 -0.85
N GLY A 386 -27.18 -9.15 -2.06
CA GLY A 386 -27.06 -7.70 -2.32
C GLY A 386 -25.74 -7.10 -1.83
N THR A 387 -24.65 -7.88 -1.75
CA THR A 387 -23.40 -7.49 -1.11
C THR A 387 -22.19 -7.67 -2.02
N TRP A 388 -21.31 -6.68 -1.98
CA TRP A 388 -20.06 -6.63 -2.74
C TRP A 388 -18.92 -6.21 -1.81
N PHE A 389 -17.72 -6.72 -2.06
CA PHE A 389 -16.53 -6.47 -1.25
C PHE A 389 -15.41 -5.96 -2.16
N CYS A 390 -14.90 -4.77 -1.87
CA CYS A 390 -13.75 -4.21 -2.58
C CYS A 390 -12.72 -3.65 -1.60
N GLY A 391 -11.47 -3.59 -2.06
CA GLY A 391 -10.35 -3.17 -1.23
C GLY A 391 -9.02 -3.58 -1.84
N ALA A 392 -7.95 -2.93 -1.39
CA ALA A 392 -6.59 -3.22 -1.86
C ALA A 392 -6.13 -4.66 -1.55
N TYR A 393 -6.76 -5.30 -0.58
CA TYR A 393 -6.50 -6.67 -0.15
C TYR A 393 -6.86 -7.75 -1.19
N TRP A 394 -7.50 -7.40 -2.30
CA TRP A 394 -7.77 -8.34 -3.39
C TRP A 394 -6.57 -8.57 -4.32
N GLN A 395 -5.53 -7.74 -4.23
CA GLN A 395 -4.31 -7.85 -5.03
C GLN A 395 -3.11 -7.47 -4.17
N ASN A 396 -2.23 -6.54 -4.60
CA ASN A 396 -0.94 -6.28 -3.97
C ASN A 396 -0.96 -5.28 -2.80
N GLY A 397 -2.13 -4.80 -2.37
CA GLY A 397 -2.25 -3.90 -1.22
C GLY A 397 -1.94 -2.42 -1.49
N PHE A 398 -1.76 -2.01 -2.75
CA PHE A 398 -1.48 -0.65 -3.16
C PHE A 398 -2.74 0.13 -3.57
N HIS A 399 -2.55 1.42 -3.87
CA HIS A 399 -3.63 2.34 -4.23
C HIS A 399 -4.33 1.95 -5.54
N GLU A 400 -3.57 1.46 -6.53
CA GLU A 400 -4.12 0.92 -7.78
C GLU A 400 -4.99 -0.31 -7.52
N ASP A 401 -4.55 -1.22 -6.66
CA ASP A 401 -5.30 -2.43 -6.33
C ASP A 401 -6.64 -2.07 -5.69
N GLY A 402 -6.60 -1.08 -4.78
CA GLY A 402 -7.79 -0.52 -4.16
C GLY A 402 -8.76 0.07 -5.19
N LEU A 403 -8.27 0.93 -6.08
CA LEU A 403 -9.08 1.54 -7.15
C LEU A 403 -9.66 0.46 -8.07
N SER A 404 -8.80 -0.41 -8.61
CA SER A 404 -9.16 -1.50 -9.52
C SER A 404 -10.24 -2.40 -8.95
N SER A 405 -10.14 -2.74 -7.66
CA SER A 405 -11.15 -3.54 -6.97
C SER A 405 -12.52 -2.83 -6.89
N GLY A 406 -12.53 -1.52 -6.62
CA GLY A 406 -13.75 -0.72 -6.61
C GLY A 406 -14.38 -0.57 -8.00
N LEU A 407 -13.55 -0.39 -9.03
CA LEU A 407 -13.98 -0.34 -10.43
C LEU A 407 -14.60 -1.67 -10.87
N ARG A 408 -13.95 -2.81 -10.53
CA ARG A 408 -14.46 -4.16 -10.81
C ARG A 408 -15.85 -4.37 -10.23
N VAL A 409 -16.07 -3.99 -8.97
CA VAL A 409 -17.41 -4.08 -8.34
C VAL A 409 -18.44 -3.22 -9.08
N ALA A 410 -18.09 -1.97 -9.42
CA ALA A 410 -19.01 -1.08 -10.14
C ALA A 410 -19.42 -1.67 -11.50
N GLU A 411 -18.47 -2.26 -12.24
CA GLU A 411 -18.72 -2.92 -13.52
C GLU A 411 -19.61 -4.17 -13.37
N SER A 412 -19.28 -5.06 -12.43
CA SER A 412 -20.08 -6.27 -12.18
C SER A 412 -21.51 -5.95 -11.75
N LEU A 413 -21.69 -4.93 -10.89
CA LEU A 413 -23.01 -4.48 -10.44
C LEU A 413 -23.82 -3.90 -11.61
N CYS A 414 -23.19 -3.15 -12.52
CA CYS A 414 -23.84 -2.66 -13.73
C CYS A 414 -24.23 -3.80 -14.69
N ALA A 415 -23.38 -4.82 -14.84
CA ALA A 415 -23.64 -5.97 -15.70
C ALA A 415 -24.78 -6.84 -15.15
N ALA A 416 -24.80 -7.11 -13.84
CA ALA A 416 -25.88 -7.86 -13.20
C ALA A 416 -27.25 -7.22 -13.42
N ARG A 417 -27.31 -5.88 -13.40
CA ARG A 417 -28.55 -5.13 -13.72
C ARG A 417 -28.98 -5.32 -15.17
N GLN A 418 -28.05 -5.29 -16.12
CA GLN A 418 -28.39 -5.48 -17.54
C GLN A 418 -28.93 -6.88 -17.83
N MET A 419 -28.52 -7.89 -17.05
CA MET A 419 -29.06 -9.25 -17.16
C MET A 419 -30.43 -9.41 -16.50
N ALA A 420 -30.74 -8.57 -15.50
CA ALA A 420 -32.00 -8.60 -14.76
C ALA A 420 -33.10 -7.70 -15.37
N ALA A 421 -32.74 -6.79 -16.28
CA ALA A 421 -33.64 -5.89 -17.03
C ALA A 421 -33.91 -6.44 -18.43
#